data_AF-A0AAV0YS35-F1
#
_entry.id   AF-A0AAV0YS35-F1
#
_cell.length_a   1.000
_cell.length_b   1.000
_cell.length_c   1.000
_cell.angle_alpha   90.00
_cell.angle_beta   90.00
_cell.angle_gamma   90.00
#
_symmetry.space_group_name_H-M   'P 1'
#
loop_
_entity.id
_entity.type
_entity.pdbx_description
1 polymer ?
#
loop_
_entity_poly.entity_id
_entity_poly.type
_entity_poly.pdbx_seq_one_letter_code
_entity_poly.pdbx_strand_id
1 'polypeptide(L)'
;MIHSKDPSLDFIEIQFSLHFQHCLVPRCELEIVMRVKKLLMVSLNGTLHVHALRLMRRELGLPCDFRDYILGIYSYVFRLVDLEIVALVDWDDELGKARVEE
;
A
#
# COMPACT_ATOMS: atom_id res chain seq x y z
N MET A 1 34.43 -16.04 -16.65
CA MET A 1 33.44 -14.98 -16.41
C MET A 1 32.86 -15.21 -15.03
N ILE A 2 33.39 -14.51 -14.02
CA ILE A 2 32.85 -14.59 -12.67
C ILE A 2 31.81 -13.47 -12.61
N HIS A 3 30.53 -13.83 -12.72
CA HIS A 3 29.47 -12.89 -12.38
C HIS A 3 29.56 -12.68 -10.86
N SER A 4 30.17 -11.57 -10.46
CA SER A 4 30.01 -11.02 -9.11
C SER A 4 28.52 -10.82 -8.88
N LYS A 5 27.90 -11.77 -8.18
CA LYS A 5 26.53 -11.62 -7.70
C LYS A 5 26.60 -10.60 -6.56
N ASP A 6 26.09 -9.40 -6.81
CA ASP A 6 26.17 -8.29 -5.86
C ASP A 6 25.54 -8.70 -4.52
N PRO A 7 26.32 -8.76 -3.42
CA PRO A 7 25.86 -9.27 -2.13
C PRO A 7 24.80 -8.37 -1.48
N SER A 8 24.61 -7.14 -1.98
CA SER A 8 23.55 -6.23 -1.55
C SER A 8 22.17 -6.67 -2.04
N LEU A 9 22.06 -7.26 -3.23
CA LEU A 9 20.80 -7.82 -3.73
C LEU A 9 20.40 -9.06 -2.94
N ASP A 10 21.37 -9.91 -2.60
CA ASP A 10 21.12 -11.09 -1.76
C ASP A 10 20.67 -10.65 -0.34
N PHE A 11 21.24 -9.57 0.21
CA PHE A 11 20.80 -9.03 1.50
C PHE A 11 19.36 -8.51 1.47
N ILE A 12 18.97 -7.83 0.39
CA ILE A 12 17.60 -7.34 0.20
C ILE A 12 16.63 -8.52 0.00
N GLU A 13 16.98 -9.52 -0.82
CA GLU A 13 16.13 -10.71 -1.00
C GLU A 13 15.99 -11.51 0.29
N ILE A 14 17.06 -11.63 1.09
CA ILE A 14 17.02 -12.32 2.39
C ILE A 14 16.21 -11.51 3.41
N GLN A 15 16.34 -10.17 3.44
CA GLN A 15 15.54 -9.29 4.29
C GLN A 15 14.04 -9.37 3.92
N PHE A 16 13.74 -9.40 2.62
CA PHE A 16 12.40 -9.57 2.08
C PHE A 16 11.84 -10.93 2.51
N SER A 17 12.62 -12.01 2.37
CA SER A 17 12.23 -13.38 2.73
C SER A 17 12.09 -13.60 4.24
N LEU A 18 12.88 -12.91 5.08
CA LEU A 18 12.78 -12.98 6.55
C LEU A 18 11.61 -12.16 7.10
N HIS A 19 11.30 -10.99 6.50
CA HIS A 19 10.06 -10.27 6.80
C HIS A 19 8.82 -11.04 6.33
N PHE A 20 8.98 -11.85 5.26
CA PHE A 20 7.94 -12.71 4.68
C PHE A 20 7.48 -13.88 5.54
N GLN A 21 8.18 -14.23 6.63
CA GLN A 21 7.86 -15.44 7.40
C GLN A 21 6.51 -15.37 8.17
N HIS A 22 5.74 -14.29 8.00
CA HIS A 22 4.40 -14.13 8.56
C HIS A 22 3.27 -13.83 7.55
N CYS A 23 3.57 -13.71 6.25
CA CYS A 23 2.56 -13.49 5.22
C CYS A 23 2.79 -14.40 4.03
N LEU A 24 2.14 -15.57 4.05
CA LEU A 24 1.90 -16.30 2.82
C LEU A 24 0.95 -15.45 1.95
N VAL A 25 1.37 -15.21 0.70
CA VAL A 25 0.59 -14.87 -0.50
C VAL A 25 0.55 -13.38 -0.93
N PRO A 26 0.99 -13.04 -2.16
CA PRO A 26 0.76 -11.72 -2.81
C PRO A 26 -0.72 -11.33 -2.98
N ARG A 27 -1.66 -12.24 -2.69
CA ARG A 27 -3.10 -11.95 -2.62
C ARG A 27 -3.46 -11.10 -1.40
N CYS A 28 -2.74 -11.23 -0.28
CA CYS A 28 -3.01 -10.47 0.93
C CYS A 28 -2.63 -8.99 0.78
N GLU A 29 -1.54 -8.69 0.07
CA GLU A 29 -1.10 -7.32 -0.19
C GLU A 29 -2.09 -6.55 -1.06
N LEU A 30 -2.55 -7.16 -2.14
CA LEU A 30 -3.59 -6.58 -3.00
C LEU A 30 -4.89 -6.32 -2.22
N GLU A 31 -5.26 -7.22 -1.31
CA GLU A 31 -6.44 -7.02 -0.47
C GLU A 31 -6.27 -5.82 0.48
N ILE A 32 -5.08 -5.68 1.09
CA ILE A 32 -4.72 -4.52 1.92
C ILE A 32 -4.80 -3.23 1.10
N VAL A 33 -4.19 -3.21 -0.08
CA VAL A 33 -4.21 -2.07 -1.00
C VAL A 33 -5.65 -1.72 -1.37
N MET A 34 -6.49 -2.70 -1.71
CA MET A 34 -7.90 -2.45 -2.03
C MET A 34 -8.69 -1.89 -0.85
N ARG A 35 -8.48 -2.39 0.37
CA ARG A 35 -9.14 -1.88 1.58
C ARG A 35 -8.75 -0.44 1.87
N VAL A 36 -7.45 -0.12 1.80
CA VAL A 36 -6.95 1.25 1.99
C VAL A 36 -7.44 2.17 0.88
N LYS A 37 -7.44 1.72 -0.38
CA LYS A 37 -7.98 2.48 -1.52
C LYS A 37 -9.44 2.83 -1.29
N LYS A 38 -10.29 1.85 -0.94
CA LYS A 38 -11.70 2.09 -0.63
C LYS A 38 -11.89 3.07 0.53
N LEU A 39 -11.09 2.95 1.59
CA LEU A 39 -11.13 3.87 2.72
C LEU A 39 -10.79 5.31 2.32
N LEU A 40 -9.75 5.48 1.51
CA LEU A 40 -9.39 6.80 0.98
C LEU A 40 -10.48 7.34 0.07
N MET A 41 -11.09 6.52 -0.79
CA MET A 41 -12.19 6.94 -1.67
C MET A 41 -13.41 7.49 -0.91
N VAL A 42 -13.69 7.00 0.30
CA VAL A 42 -14.79 7.51 1.15
C VAL A 42 -14.37 8.66 2.08
N SER A 43 -13.08 9.01 2.11
CA SER A 43 -12.58 10.15 2.88
C SER A 43 -12.84 11.47 2.13
N LEU A 44 -12.96 12.57 2.87
CA LEU A 44 -13.41 13.88 2.37
C LEU A 44 -12.59 14.41 1.17
N ASN A 45 -11.35 13.94 0.98
CA ASN A 45 -10.45 14.39 -0.09
C ASN A 45 -9.56 13.28 -0.67
N GLY A 46 -9.87 12.00 -0.40
CA GLY A 46 -8.99 10.92 -0.88
C GLY A 46 -7.70 10.82 -0.09
N THR A 47 -7.69 11.41 1.10
CA THR A 47 -6.53 11.61 1.95
C THR A 47 -6.82 11.14 3.37
N LEU A 48 -5.83 10.56 4.02
CA LEU A 48 -5.92 10.18 5.42
C LEU A 48 -4.55 10.30 6.10
N HIS A 49 -4.56 10.66 7.38
CA HIS A 49 -3.34 10.62 8.18
C HIS A 49 -2.85 9.18 8.36
N VAL A 50 -1.54 8.96 8.23
CA VAL A 50 -0.87 7.69 8.55
C VAL A 50 -1.21 7.24 9.97
N HIS A 51 -1.37 8.19 10.90
CA HIS A 51 -1.79 7.88 12.27
C HIS A 51 -3.17 7.23 12.35
N ALA A 52 -4.14 7.66 11.53
CA ALA A 52 -5.46 7.05 11.50
C ALA A 52 -5.42 5.63 10.93
N LEU A 53 -4.59 5.37 9.91
CA LEU A 53 -4.33 4.02 9.41
C LEU A 53 -3.70 3.13 10.49
N ARG A 54 -2.80 3.69 11.30
CA ARG A 54 -2.17 2.97 12.43
C ARG A 54 -3.19 2.58 13.50
N LEU A 55 -4.18 3.43 13.77
CA LEU A 55 -5.28 3.12 14.70
C LEU A 55 -6.14 1.96 14.21
N MET A 56 -6.36 1.86 12.89
CA MET A 56 -7.17 0.82 12.25
C MET A 56 -6.33 -0.35 11.70
N ARG A 57 -5.11 -0.52 12.19
CA ARG A 57 -4.15 -1.49 11.65
C ARG A 57 -4.67 -2.92 11.72
N ARG A 58 -5.35 -3.30 12.80
CA ARG A 58 -5.85 -4.67 12.99
C ARG A 58 -7.03 -4.97 12.07
N GLU A 59 -7.90 -3.99 11.90
CA GLU A 59 -9.14 -4.05 11.13
C GLU A 59 -8.84 -4.11 9.63
N LEU A 60 -7.87 -3.31 9.19
CA LEU A 60 -7.43 -3.27 7.80
C LEU A 60 -6.41 -4.38 7.47
N GLY A 61 -5.77 -4.97 8.48
CA GLY A 61 -4.69 -5.95 8.31
C GLY A 61 -3.39 -5.32 7.81
N LEU A 62 -3.09 -4.07 8.18
CA LEU A 62 -1.90 -3.38 7.69
C LEU A 62 -0.63 -3.95 8.33
N PRO A 63 0.44 -4.14 7.56
CA PRO A 63 1.72 -4.57 8.10
C PRO A 63 2.38 -3.43 8.89
N CYS A 64 3.33 -3.78 9.77
CA CYS A 64 4.00 -2.80 10.64
C CYS A 64 4.78 -1.73 9.86
N ASP A 65 5.31 -2.12 8.71
CA ASP A 65 6.07 -1.36 7.74
C ASP A 65 5.21 -0.84 6.58
N PHE A 66 3.87 -0.76 6.74
CA PHE A 66 2.93 -0.28 5.70
C PHE A 66 3.41 0.97 4.97
N ARG A 67 3.99 1.94 5.70
CA ARG A 67 4.49 3.19 5.12
C ARG A 67 5.62 2.95 4.12
N ASP A 68 6.59 2.13 4.47
CA ASP A 68 7.81 1.95 3.67
C ASP A 68 7.59 0.87 2.61
N TYR A 69 6.80 -0.15 2.94
CA TYR A 69 6.51 -1.28 2.06
C TYR A 69 5.33 -1.01 1.12
N ILE A 70 4.11 -0.88 1.66
CA ILE A 70 2.91 -0.77 0.80
C ILE A 70 2.90 0.55 0.03
N LEU A 71 3.20 1.69 0.65
CA LEU A 71 3.24 2.96 -0.10
C LEU A 71 4.41 3.03 -1.08
N GLY A 72 5.53 2.37 -0.78
CA GLY A 72 6.70 2.32 -1.67
C GLY A 72 6.44 1.47 -2.90
N ILE A 73 5.94 0.24 -2.71
CA ILE A 73 5.65 -0.71 -3.80
C ILE A 73 4.44 -0.25 -4.64
N TYR A 74 3.40 0.28 -3.99
CA TYR A 74 2.16 0.72 -4.64
C TYR A 74 2.10 2.23 -4.84
N SER A 75 3.23 2.85 -5.19
CA SER A 75 3.37 4.30 -5.40
C SER A 75 2.56 4.85 -6.58
N TYR A 76 2.07 3.97 -7.46
CA TYR A 76 1.11 4.30 -8.52
C TYR A 76 -0.34 4.40 -8.03
N VAL A 77 -0.64 3.86 -6.83
CA VAL A 77 -1.97 3.93 -6.20
C VAL A 77 -2.00 5.00 -5.12
N PHE A 78 -0.96 5.03 -4.29
CA PHE A 78 -0.87 5.92 -3.14
C PHE A 78 0.33 6.84 -3.26
N ARG A 79 0.16 8.08 -2.82
CA ARG A 79 1.26 9.04 -2.63
C ARG A 79 1.27 9.55 -1.21
N LEU A 80 2.46 9.86 -0.72
CA LEU A 80 2.64 10.58 0.52
C LEU A 80 2.70 12.08 0.19
N VAL A 81 1.71 12.87 0.64
CA VAL A 81 1.64 14.32 0.36
C VAL A 81 2.49 15.12 1.36
N ASP A 82 2.57 14.62 2.59
CA ASP A 82 3.40 15.13 3.68
C ASP A 82 3.96 13.96 4.48
N LEU A 83 4.82 14.18 5.48
CA LEU A 83 5.37 13.09 6.31
C LEU A 83 4.32 12.18 6.96
N GLU A 84 3.06 12.64 7.07
CA GLU A 84 2.00 11.93 7.75
C GLU A 84 0.69 11.82 6.98
N ILE A 85 0.62 12.23 5.70
CA ILE A 85 -0.64 12.19 4.92
C ILE A 85 -0.47 11.29 3.70
N VAL A 86 -1.31 10.26 3.62
CA VAL A 86 -1.46 9.39 2.44
C VAL A 86 -2.61 9.91 1.60
N ALA A 87 -2.42 9.98 0.29
CA ALA A 87 -3.44 10.33 -0.69
C ALA A 87 -3.52 9.29 -1.81
N LEU A 88 -4.66 9.21 -2.49
CA LEU A 88 -4.75 8.52 -3.78
C LEU A 88 -4.01 9.32 -4.86
N VAL A 89 -3.27 8.61 -5.71
CA VAL A 89 -2.57 9.21 -6.86
C VAL A 89 -3.57 9.60 -7.94
N ASP A 90 -4.51 8.71 -8.22
CA ASP A 90 -5.57 8.92 -9.20
C ASP A 90 -6.93 8.50 -8.62
N TRP A 91 -7.90 9.37 -8.81
CA TRP A 91 -9.31 9.11 -8.61
C TRP A 91 -9.84 8.71 -9.97
N ASP A 92 -9.70 7.43 -10.32
CA ASP A 92 -10.24 6.97 -11.59
C ASP A 92 -11.75 7.27 -11.64
N ASP A 93 -12.10 8.30 -12.39
CA ASP A 93 -13.45 8.86 -12.57
C ASP A 93 -14.38 7.83 -13.24
N GLU A 94 -13.86 6.70 -13.71
CA GLU A 94 -14.67 5.60 -14.22
C GLU A 94 -15.52 4.91 -13.14
N LEU A 95 -15.08 4.90 -11.88
CA LEU A 95 -15.83 4.24 -10.79
C LEU A 95 -16.97 5.10 -10.22
N GLY A 96 -17.07 6.37 -10.62
CA GLY A 96 -18.11 7.33 -10.19
C GLY A 96 -19.30 7.47 -11.14
N LYS A 97 -19.26 6.84 -12.33
CA LYS A 97 -20.38 6.86 -13.28
C LYS A 97 -21.37 5.74 -12.99
N ALA A 98 -21.99 5.75 -11.82
CA ALA A 98 -23.31 5.16 -11.72
C ALA A 98 -24.25 6.06 -12.52
N ARG A 99 -24.61 5.64 -13.74
CA ARG A 99 -25.76 6.22 -14.44
C ARG A 99 -26.96 6.05 -13.53
N VAL A 100 -27.44 7.14 -12.94
CA VAL A 100 -28.79 7.18 -12.40
C VAL A 100 -29.69 7.05 -13.62
N GLU A 101 -30.27 5.87 -13.80
CA GLU A 101 -31.38 5.70 -14.74
C GLU A 101 -32.51 6.61 -14.24
N GLU A 102 -32.94 7.52 -15.11
CA GLU A 102 -34.05 8.46 -14.93
C GLU A 102 -35.40 7.74 -15.06
#